data_AF-A0A9P6EBR9-F1
#
_entry.id   AF-A0A9P6EBR9-F1
#
_cell.length_a   1.000
_cell.length_b   1.000
_cell.length_c   1.000
_cell.angle_alpha   90.00
_cell.angle_beta   90.00
_cell.angle_gamma   90.00
#
_symmetry.space_group_name_H-M   'P 1'
#
loop_
_entity.id
_entity.type
_entity.pdbx_description
1 polymer ?
#
loop_
_entity_poly.entity_id
_entity_poly.type
_entity_poly.pdbx_seq_one_letter_code
_entity_poly.pdbx_strand_id
1 'polypeptide(L)'
;MQLLSFLPAVLLALSVAASPVIDESFCPGAKVVSETYIGKDKNVKVQSLSCDTIVKAAPKEKVLLPRAANDLNVCGTHCNNNCFLPAGGGPDPNECHVISDALLYEGQNTGTLFQIQNGAVPGNPTVMQYRSCKTFFVNQDVQPLQFCRSQWAQIIDSLAFNCQATQNAHGGNCVADDQRWYIQVQSING
;
A
#
# COMPACT_ATOMS: atom_id res chain seq x y z
N MET A 1 -17.54 60.18 31.51
CA MET A 1 -16.55 59.11 31.24
C MET A 1 -17.34 57.87 30.82
N GLN A 2 -17.17 57.45 29.57
CA GLN A 2 -17.95 56.41 28.89
C GLN A 2 -17.65 54.99 29.41
N LEU A 3 -18.70 54.19 29.59
CA LEU A 3 -18.65 52.76 29.90
C LEU A 3 -18.24 51.96 28.65
N LEU A 4 -17.15 51.20 28.76
CA LEU A 4 -16.63 50.29 27.74
C LEU A 4 -17.36 48.95 27.80
N SER A 5 -18.12 48.64 26.74
CA SER A 5 -18.74 47.35 26.47
C SER A 5 -17.70 46.34 25.95
N PHE A 6 -17.56 45.19 26.61
CA PHE A 6 -16.75 44.07 26.14
C PHE A 6 -17.65 43.02 25.45
N LEU A 7 -17.42 42.77 24.16
CA LEU A 7 -18.00 41.67 23.38
C LEU A 7 -17.01 40.48 23.37
N PRO A 8 -17.46 39.23 23.59
CA PRO A 8 -16.60 38.06 23.43
C PRO A 8 -16.55 37.62 21.96
N ALA A 9 -15.33 37.55 21.39
CA ALA A 9 -15.10 36.97 20.07
C ALA A 9 -15.15 35.44 20.18
N VAL A 10 -16.19 34.83 19.61
CA VAL A 10 -16.32 33.38 19.45
C VAL A 10 -15.44 32.94 18.27
N LEU A 11 -14.29 32.33 18.57
CA LEU A 11 -13.43 31.67 17.59
C LEU A 11 -14.05 30.31 17.20
N LEU A 12 -14.66 30.24 16.02
CA LEU A 12 -15.00 28.95 15.39
C LEU A 12 -13.72 28.26 14.91
N ALA A 13 -13.33 27.18 15.58
CA ALA A 13 -12.32 26.26 15.08
C ALA A 13 -12.91 25.43 13.93
N LEU A 14 -12.48 25.71 12.70
CA LEU A 14 -12.72 24.83 11.55
C LEU A 14 -11.84 23.58 11.71
N SER A 15 -12.42 22.50 12.21
CA SER A 15 -11.83 21.16 12.11
C SER A 15 -11.82 20.74 10.64
N VAL A 16 -10.67 20.88 9.99
CA VAL A 16 -10.41 20.25 8.69
C VAL A 16 -10.37 18.74 8.95
N ALA A 17 -11.46 18.05 8.66
CA ALA A 17 -11.46 16.60 8.53
C ALA A 17 -10.57 16.27 7.32
N ALA A 18 -9.32 15.88 7.58
CA ALA A 18 -8.44 15.35 6.55
C ALA A 18 -9.03 14.01 6.10
N SER A 19 -9.82 14.02 5.03
CA SER A 19 -10.22 12.78 4.36
C SER A 19 -8.94 12.06 3.92
N PRO A 20 -8.80 10.75 4.19
CA PRO A 20 -7.67 10.00 3.67
C PRO A 20 -7.69 10.12 2.14
N VAL A 21 -6.62 10.65 1.56
CA VAL A 21 -6.44 10.66 0.10
C VAL A 21 -6.26 9.21 -0.33
N ILE A 22 -7.37 8.58 -0.72
CA ILE A 22 -7.39 7.28 -1.35
C ILE A 22 -6.85 7.48 -2.76
N ASP A 23 -5.90 6.63 -3.15
CA ASP A 23 -5.39 6.61 -4.52
C ASP A 23 -6.44 5.99 -5.44
N GLU A 24 -7.35 6.82 -5.94
CA GLU A 24 -8.47 6.39 -6.78
C GLU A 24 -8.01 5.86 -8.15
N SER A 25 -6.76 6.06 -8.53
CA SER A 25 -6.21 5.59 -9.81
C SER A 25 -6.29 4.06 -9.94
N PHE A 26 -6.08 3.34 -8.84
CA PHE A 26 -6.07 1.88 -8.80
C PHE A 26 -7.40 1.27 -8.31
N CYS A 27 -8.08 1.97 -7.41
CA CYS A 27 -9.32 1.51 -6.78
C CYS A 27 -10.29 2.69 -6.63
N PRO A 28 -10.98 3.10 -7.72
CA PRO A 28 -11.94 4.18 -7.66
C PRO A 28 -13.05 3.88 -6.65
N GLY A 29 -13.32 4.80 -5.73
CA GLY A 29 -14.31 4.62 -4.68
C GLY A 29 -13.93 3.59 -3.61
N ALA A 30 -12.63 3.33 -3.40
CA ALA A 30 -12.19 2.44 -2.34
C ALA A 30 -12.76 2.83 -0.97
N LYS A 31 -13.05 1.83 -0.15
CA LYS A 31 -13.42 2.02 1.25
C LYS A 31 -12.35 1.44 2.15
N VAL A 32 -11.89 2.21 3.13
CA VAL A 32 -10.97 1.69 4.16
C VAL A 32 -11.75 0.72 5.03
N VAL A 33 -11.34 -0.56 5.02
CA VAL A 33 -11.94 -1.63 5.83
C VAL A 33 -11.27 -1.70 7.20
N SER A 34 -9.97 -1.45 7.23
CA SER A 34 -9.19 -1.38 8.47
C SER A 34 -8.03 -0.41 8.31
N GLU A 35 -7.63 0.21 9.42
CA GLU A 35 -6.47 1.08 9.52
C GLU A 35 -5.69 0.74 10.80
N THR A 36 -4.36 0.72 10.70
CA THR A 36 -3.46 0.60 11.85
C THR A 36 -2.13 1.31 11.55
N TYR A 37 -1.24 1.34 12.55
CA TYR A 37 0.10 1.89 12.41
C TYR A 37 1.13 0.87 12.88
N ILE A 38 2.20 0.72 12.10
CA ILE A 38 3.26 -0.27 12.34
C ILE A 38 4.63 0.36 12.51
N GLY A 39 5.59 -0.48 12.91
CA GLY A 39 6.98 -0.08 13.12
C GLY A 39 7.25 0.39 14.54
N LYS A 40 8.54 0.60 14.84
CA LYS A 40 9.02 1.01 16.17
C LYS A 40 8.35 2.30 16.66
N ASP A 41 8.24 3.28 15.76
CA ASP A 41 7.69 4.61 16.07
C ASP A 41 6.19 4.72 15.76
N LYS A 42 5.55 3.63 15.30
CA LYS A 42 4.12 3.59 14.92
C LYS A 42 3.72 4.74 13.97
N ASN A 43 4.57 5.00 12.98
CA ASN A 43 4.44 6.11 12.04
C ASN A 43 4.14 5.67 10.59
N VAL A 44 4.17 4.36 10.31
CA VAL A 44 3.79 3.79 9.02
C VAL A 44 2.33 3.38 9.08
N LYS A 45 1.49 4.08 8.33
CA LYS A 45 0.06 3.79 8.24
C LYS A 45 -0.16 2.57 7.36
N VAL A 46 -0.97 1.62 7.81
CA VAL A 46 -1.38 0.43 7.06
C VAL A 46 -2.89 0.44 6.93
N GLN A 47 -3.40 0.29 5.71
CA GLN A 47 -4.82 0.24 5.42
C GLN A 47 -5.16 -0.99 4.58
N SER A 48 -6.24 -1.68 4.92
CA SER A 48 -6.87 -2.64 3.99
C SER A 48 -8.01 -1.94 3.29
N LEU A 49 -8.01 -1.94 1.96
CA LEU A 49 -9.06 -1.30 1.18
C LEU A 49 -10.02 -2.33 0.59
N SER A 50 -11.30 -1.94 0.44
CA SER A 50 -12.29 -2.66 -0.35
C SER A 50 -12.63 -1.89 -1.61
N CYS A 51 -12.50 -2.55 -2.75
CA CYS A 51 -12.81 -2.01 -4.07
C CYS A 51 -14.15 -2.54 -4.55
N ASP A 52 -15.10 -1.64 -4.84
CA ASP A 52 -16.40 -2.03 -5.43
C ASP A 52 -16.23 -2.43 -6.91
N THR A 53 -15.22 -1.88 -7.60
CA THR A 53 -14.81 -2.27 -8.95
C THR A 53 -13.29 -2.21 -9.05
N ILE A 54 -12.64 -3.22 -9.66
CA ILE A 54 -11.21 -3.15 -9.97
C ILE A 54 -11.07 -2.87 -11.46
N VAL A 55 -10.28 -1.85 -11.82
CA VAL A 55 -9.87 -1.63 -13.21
C VAL A 55 -8.95 -2.78 -13.60
N LYS A 56 -9.52 -3.83 -14.19
CA LYS A 56 -8.82 -5.08 -14.50
C LYS A 56 -7.66 -4.87 -15.47
N ALA A 57 -6.47 -5.34 -15.13
CA ALA A 57 -5.58 -5.94 -16.12
C ALA A 57 -6.26 -7.23 -16.64
N ALA A 58 -6.26 -7.44 -17.96
CA ALA A 58 -7.09 -8.43 -18.66
C ALA A 58 -7.10 -9.83 -18.02
N PRO A 59 -8.27 -10.49 -17.91
CA PRO A 59 -8.34 -11.85 -17.37
C PRO A 59 -7.85 -12.86 -18.40
N LYS A 60 -6.91 -13.73 -18.02
CA LYS A 60 -6.77 -15.06 -18.64
C LYS A 60 -7.44 -16.09 -17.76
N GLU A 61 -8.18 -16.97 -18.42
CA GLU A 61 -8.99 -18.06 -17.88
C GLU A 61 -8.16 -18.93 -16.93
N LYS A 62 -8.47 -18.90 -15.62
CA LYS A 62 -7.82 -19.78 -14.63
C LYS A 62 -8.57 -21.12 -14.60
N VAL A 63 -7.86 -22.21 -14.89
CA VAL A 63 -8.34 -23.59 -14.71
C VAL A 63 -8.69 -23.80 -13.23
N LEU A 64 -9.96 -24.13 -12.96
CA LEU A 64 -10.47 -24.44 -11.63
C LEU A 64 -9.96 -25.81 -11.18
N LEU A 65 -8.92 -25.84 -10.36
CA LEU A 65 -8.56 -27.01 -9.56
C LEU A 65 -9.15 -26.85 -8.15
N PRO A 66 -9.81 -27.88 -7.59
CA PRO A 66 -10.31 -27.84 -6.22
C PRO A 66 -9.10 -27.90 -5.28
N ARG A 67 -8.71 -26.76 -4.69
CA ARG A 67 -7.60 -26.69 -3.74
C ARG A 67 -8.12 -26.19 -2.39
N ALA A 68 -7.82 -26.96 -1.34
CA ALA A 68 -8.26 -26.75 0.03
C ALA A 68 -7.99 -25.32 0.53
N ALA A 69 -8.90 -24.82 1.36
CA ALA A 69 -8.97 -23.47 1.93
C ALA A 69 -7.87 -23.18 2.99
N ASN A 70 -6.62 -23.48 2.66
CA ASN A 70 -5.47 -23.03 3.43
C ASN A 70 -4.89 -21.79 2.75
N ASP A 71 -4.59 -20.75 3.54
CA ASP A 71 -3.83 -19.59 3.06
C ASP A 71 -2.61 -20.06 2.26
N LEU A 72 -2.47 -19.57 1.04
CA LEU A 72 -1.33 -19.97 0.22
C LEU A 72 -0.11 -19.13 0.60
N ASN A 73 0.87 -19.77 1.21
CA ASN A 73 2.16 -19.15 1.46
C ASN A 73 2.94 -19.01 0.15
N VAL A 74 3.25 -17.77 -0.21
CA VAL A 74 3.97 -17.37 -1.43
C VAL A 74 5.31 -16.70 -1.12
N CYS A 75 5.83 -16.86 0.11
CA CYS A 75 7.19 -16.46 0.45
C CYS A 75 8.23 -17.10 -0.47
N GLY A 76 9.26 -16.34 -0.83
CA GLY A 76 10.35 -16.76 -1.71
C GLY A 76 9.96 -16.90 -3.17
N THR A 77 8.70 -16.64 -3.54
CA THR A 77 8.28 -16.65 -4.94
C THR A 77 8.95 -15.50 -5.67
N HIS A 78 9.49 -15.79 -6.85
CA HIS A 78 10.09 -14.79 -7.74
C HIS A 78 9.02 -13.83 -8.27
N CYS A 79 9.42 -12.58 -8.52
CA CYS A 79 8.59 -11.60 -9.20
C CYS A 79 9.44 -10.72 -10.11
N ASN A 80 8.81 -10.23 -11.18
CA ASN A 80 9.45 -9.42 -12.19
C ASN A 80 9.27 -7.94 -11.87
N ASN A 81 10.39 -7.23 -11.72
CA ASN A 81 10.41 -5.80 -11.44
C ASN A 81 10.18 -5.00 -12.73
N ASN A 82 9.23 -4.07 -12.71
CA ASN A 82 8.99 -3.12 -13.79
C ASN A 82 8.95 -1.70 -13.22
N CYS A 83 9.72 -0.78 -13.81
CA CYS A 83 9.60 0.64 -13.50
C CYS A 83 8.58 1.29 -14.45
N PHE A 84 7.81 2.24 -13.93
CA PHE A 84 6.84 2.99 -14.72
C PHE A 84 7.57 4.16 -15.39
N LEU A 85 7.81 4.01 -16.70
CA LEU A 85 8.55 4.94 -17.54
C LEU A 85 7.68 5.43 -18.71
N PRO A 86 7.95 6.63 -19.26
CA PRO A 86 8.73 7.72 -18.68
C PRO A 86 7.87 8.56 -17.74
N ALA A 87 8.33 8.88 -16.54
CA ALA A 87 7.84 10.04 -15.79
C ALA A 87 8.78 10.33 -14.62
N GLY A 88 9.10 11.60 -14.36
CA GLY A 88 9.80 11.99 -13.13
C GLY A 88 8.87 11.93 -11.92
N GLY A 89 9.41 12.18 -10.72
CA GLY A 89 8.59 12.29 -9.49
C GLY A 89 8.39 10.97 -8.74
N GLY A 90 9.21 9.95 -9.00
CA GLY A 90 9.18 8.68 -8.27
C GLY A 90 9.39 8.80 -6.77
N PRO A 91 9.10 7.72 -6.04
CA PRO A 91 9.14 7.71 -4.58
C PRO A 91 10.53 8.08 -4.04
N ASP A 92 10.59 8.78 -2.90
CA ASP A 92 11.85 8.98 -2.17
C ASP A 92 12.27 7.64 -1.53
N PRO A 93 13.45 7.07 -1.92
CA PRO A 93 13.91 5.81 -1.36
C PRO A 93 14.06 5.83 0.15
N ASN A 94 14.44 6.96 0.75
CA ASN A 94 14.63 7.06 2.20
C ASN A 94 13.28 6.99 2.93
N GLU A 95 12.22 7.56 2.35
CA GLU A 95 10.88 7.46 2.93
C GLU A 95 10.29 6.06 2.77
N CYS A 96 10.56 5.39 1.65
CA CYS A 96 10.18 3.98 1.48
C CYS A 96 10.94 3.04 2.41
N HIS A 97 12.20 3.34 2.69
CA HIS A 97 13.00 2.56 3.63
C HIS A 97 12.39 2.54 5.04
N VAL A 98 11.71 3.62 5.46
CA VAL A 98 10.96 3.63 6.73
C VAL A 98 9.83 2.59 6.74
N ILE A 99 9.16 2.38 5.61
CA ILE A 99 8.13 1.32 5.47
C ILE A 99 8.78 -0.07 5.56
N SER A 100 9.91 -0.26 4.89
CA SER A 100 10.70 -1.50 4.94
C SER A 100 11.15 -1.83 6.38
N ASP A 101 11.70 -0.85 7.10
CA ASP A 101 12.10 -1.00 8.51
C ASP A 101 10.91 -1.32 9.41
N ALA A 102 9.76 -0.69 9.18
CA ALA A 102 8.56 -0.97 9.94
C ALA A 102 8.05 -2.41 9.73
N LEU A 103 8.11 -2.92 8.49
CA LEU A 103 7.80 -4.32 8.18
C LEU A 103 8.77 -5.28 8.87
N LEU A 104 10.07 -4.99 8.87
CA LEU A 104 11.08 -5.82 9.53
C LEU A 104 10.88 -5.82 11.06
N TYR A 105 10.59 -4.65 11.64
CA TYR A 105 10.28 -4.52 13.05
C TYR A 105 9.05 -5.36 13.43
N GLU A 106 7.93 -5.23 12.71
CA GLU A 106 6.76 -6.09 12.95
C GLU A 106 7.12 -7.58 12.76
N GLY A 107 7.95 -7.90 11.76
CA GLY A 107 8.50 -9.24 11.52
C GLY A 107 9.11 -9.89 12.75
N GLN A 108 9.86 -9.11 13.53
CA GLN A 108 10.55 -9.56 14.74
C GLN A 108 9.64 -9.62 15.97
N ASN A 109 8.54 -8.87 15.99
CA ASN A 109 7.72 -8.68 17.18
C ASN A 109 6.35 -9.38 17.12
N THR A 110 5.78 -9.55 15.94
CA THR A 110 4.44 -10.13 15.72
C THR A 110 4.44 -11.36 14.81
N GLY A 111 5.59 -11.69 14.22
CA GLY A 111 5.79 -12.88 13.38
C GLY A 111 6.24 -12.52 11.96
N THR A 112 6.79 -13.49 11.23
CA THR A 112 7.42 -13.25 9.93
C THR A 112 6.44 -13.14 8.75
N LEU A 113 5.22 -13.69 8.91
CA LEU A 113 4.22 -13.79 7.86
C LEU A 113 3.14 -12.71 7.98
N PHE A 114 2.85 -12.04 6.87
CA PHE A 114 1.74 -11.11 6.71
C PHE A 114 0.64 -11.79 5.90
N GLN A 115 -0.60 -11.74 6.41
CA GLN A 115 -1.75 -12.28 5.69
C GLN A 115 -2.33 -11.19 4.78
N ILE A 116 -2.30 -11.44 3.47
CA ILE A 116 -2.87 -10.57 2.45
C ILE A 116 -4.27 -11.08 2.16
N GLN A 117 -5.24 -10.40 2.76
CA GLN A 117 -6.64 -10.73 2.57
C GLN A 117 -7.05 -10.57 1.11
N ASN A 118 -8.04 -11.36 0.72
CA ASN A 118 -8.79 -11.06 -0.48
C ASN A 118 -10.12 -10.39 -0.12
N GLY A 119 -10.59 -9.51 -0.98
CA GLY A 119 -11.92 -8.93 -0.85
C GLY A 119 -13.04 -9.91 -1.16
N ALA A 120 -14.27 -9.42 -1.06
CA ALA A 120 -15.41 -10.04 -1.76
C ALA A 120 -15.19 -10.08 -3.29
N VAL A 121 -14.29 -9.25 -3.80
CA VAL A 121 -13.77 -9.23 -5.17
C VAL A 121 -12.24 -9.38 -5.12
N PRO A 122 -11.62 -10.22 -5.97
CA PRO A 122 -10.17 -10.30 -6.13
C PRO A 122 -9.54 -8.94 -6.38
N GLY A 123 -8.48 -8.59 -5.63
CA GLY A 123 -7.62 -7.42 -5.85
C GLY A 123 -7.76 -6.26 -4.86
N ASN A 124 -8.43 -6.47 -3.72
CA ASN A 124 -8.40 -5.52 -2.62
C ASN A 124 -6.96 -5.29 -2.12
N PRO A 125 -6.43 -4.05 -2.17
CA PRO A 125 -5.05 -3.80 -1.80
C PRO A 125 -4.88 -3.66 -0.29
N THR A 126 -3.76 -4.16 0.22
CA THR A 126 -3.16 -3.66 1.46
C THR A 126 -2.23 -2.52 1.12
N VAL A 127 -2.45 -1.34 1.68
CA VAL A 127 -1.67 -0.13 1.42
C VAL A 127 -0.84 0.21 2.64
N MET A 128 0.44 0.51 2.45
CA MET A 128 1.28 1.10 3.48
C MET A 128 1.79 2.46 3.00
N GLN A 129 1.84 3.43 3.92
CA GLN A 129 2.23 4.79 3.59
C GLN A 129 3.09 5.39 4.69
N TYR A 130 4.17 6.03 4.28
CA TYR A 130 4.95 6.95 5.10
C TYR A 130 5.29 8.18 4.27
N ARG A 131 4.85 9.35 4.75
CA ARG A 131 5.01 10.64 4.04
C ARG A 131 4.62 10.53 2.57
N SER A 132 5.55 10.73 1.62
CA SER A 132 5.30 10.67 0.18
C SER A 132 5.40 9.26 -0.41
N CYS A 133 6.05 8.31 0.27
CA CYS A 133 6.11 6.94 -0.20
C CYS A 133 4.83 6.16 0.12
N LYS A 134 4.30 5.49 -0.91
CA LYS A 134 3.16 4.58 -0.79
C LYS A 134 3.50 3.25 -1.44
N THR A 135 3.16 2.14 -0.78
CA THR A 135 3.23 0.80 -1.35
C THR A 135 1.89 0.09 -1.26
N PHE A 136 1.62 -0.76 -2.25
CA PHE A 136 0.43 -1.58 -2.36
C PHE A 136 0.86 -3.04 -2.45
N PHE A 137 0.16 -3.92 -1.75
CA PHE A 137 0.15 -5.35 -2.04
C PHE A 137 -1.23 -5.72 -2.53
N VAL A 138 -1.31 -6.24 -3.75
CA VAL A 138 -2.55 -6.65 -4.38
C VAL A 138 -2.59 -8.16 -4.51
N ASN A 139 -3.58 -8.78 -3.87
CA ASN A 139 -3.88 -10.20 -4.05
C ASN A 139 -4.94 -10.37 -5.15
N GLN A 140 -4.54 -10.97 -6.27
CA GLN A 140 -5.38 -11.28 -7.42
C GLN A 140 -5.80 -12.76 -7.47
N ASP A 141 -5.48 -13.53 -6.42
CA ASP A 141 -6.03 -14.85 -6.21
C ASP A 141 -7.44 -14.75 -5.61
N VAL A 142 -8.16 -15.87 -5.56
CA VAL A 142 -9.48 -15.97 -4.91
C VAL A 142 -9.34 -16.25 -3.42
N GLN A 143 -8.24 -16.87 -2.99
CA GLN A 143 -7.94 -17.17 -1.59
C GLN A 143 -7.02 -16.10 -0.98
N PRO A 144 -7.02 -15.93 0.36
CA PRO A 144 -5.99 -15.15 1.04
C PRO A 144 -4.59 -15.74 0.79
N LEU A 145 -3.59 -14.85 0.75
CA LEU A 145 -2.19 -15.22 0.61
C LEU A 145 -1.44 -14.94 1.91
N GLN A 146 -0.37 -15.69 2.17
CA GLN A 146 0.62 -15.35 3.19
C GLN A 146 1.93 -14.95 2.52
N PHE A 147 2.47 -13.80 2.91
CA PHE A 147 3.72 -13.27 2.36
C PHE A 147 4.71 -12.90 3.45
N CYS A 148 6.00 -12.99 3.15
CA CYS A 148 7.06 -12.73 4.12
C CYS A 148 7.28 -11.22 4.26
N ARG A 149 7.18 -10.69 5.49
CA ARG A 149 7.43 -9.26 5.76
C ARG A 149 8.82 -8.82 5.30
N SER A 150 9.83 -9.67 5.51
CA SER A 150 11.20 -9.42 5.07
C SER A 150 11.35 -9.34 3.56
N GLN A 151 10.65 -10.18 2.80
CA GLN A 151 10.68 -10.13 1.34
C GLN A 151 9.92 -8.90 0.83
N TRP A 152 8.80 -8.53 1.47
CA TRP A 152 8.09 -7.31 1.10
C TRP A 152 8.96 -6.07 1.33
N ALA A 153 9.63 -5.98 2.48
CA ALA A 153 10.59 -4.92 2.77
C ALA A 153 11.69 -4.82 1.69
N GLN A 154 12.30 -5.95 1.31
CA GLN A 154 13.32 -5.99 0.25
C GLN A 154 12.78 -5.52 -1.11
N ILE A 155 11.54 -5.91 -1.46
CA ILE A 155 10.91 -5.46 -2.71
C ILE A 155 10.67 -3.95 -2.68
N ILE A 156 10.21 -3.40 -1.55
CA ILE A 156 9.98 -1.96 -1.40
C ILE A 156 11.29 -1.20 -1.61
N ASP A 157 12.35 -1.57 -0.91
CA ASP A 157 13.66 -0.91 -1.03
C ASP A 157 14.21 -1.02 -2.45
N SER A 158 14.13 -2.20 -3.06
CA SER A 158 14.59 -2.43 -4.43
C SER A 158 13.82 -1.57 -5.45
N LEU A 159 12.49 -1.55 -5.38
CA LEU A 159 11.68 -0.77 -6.31
C LEU A 159 11.87 0.73 -6.08
N ALA A 160 11.88 1.19 -4.82
CA ALA A 160 12.08 2.60 -4.52
C ALA A 160 13.45 3.09 -5.01
N PHE A 161 14.51 2.32 -4.80
CA PHE A 161 15.85 2.72 -5.23
C PHE A 161 16.02 2.72 -6.76
N ASN A 162 15.48 1.70 -7.45
CA ASN A 162 15.69 1.51 -8.88
C ASN A 162 14.63 2.18 -9.77
N CYS A 163 13.47 2.54 -9.21
CA CYS A 163 12.37 3.16 -9.94
C CYS A 163 11.97 4.53 -9.35
N GLN A 164 12.95 5.33 -8.94
CA GLN A 164 12.77 6.71 -8.48
C GLN A 164 13.01 7.72 -9.62
N ALA A 165 12.89 9.01 -9.29
CA ALA A 165 13.02 10.11 -10.24
C ALA A 165 14.38 10.14 -10.97
N THR A 166 15.48 9.71 -10.33
CA THR A 166 16.82 9.69 -10.96
C THR A 166 16.94 8.67 -12.10
N GLN A 167 16.05 7.68 -12.17
CA GLN A 167 15.92 6.73 -13.28
C GLN A 167 14.80 7.12 -14.26
N ASN A 168 14.30 8.35 -14.18
CA ASN A 168 13.18 8.83 -15.00
C ASN A 168 11.89 7.99 -14.81
N ALA A 169 11.72 7.44 -13.61
CA ALA A 169 10.58 6.64 -13.21
C ALA A 169 9.75 7.32 -12.11
N HIS A 170 8.46 7.00 -12.06
CA HIS A 170 7.51 7.50 -11.06
C HIS A 170 7.05 6.43 -10.07
N GLY A 171 7.84 5.36 -9.94
CA GLY A 171 7.50 4.16 -9.20
C GLY A 171 7.65 2.91 -10.06
N GLY A 172 7.26 1.78 -9.48
CA GLY A 172 7.33 0.49 -10.15
C GLY A 172 6.60 -0.61 -9.40
N ASN A 173 6.57 -1.80 -9.99
CA ASN A 173 5.96 -2.97 -9.38
C ASN A 173 6.84 -4.22 -9.50
N CYS A 174 6.61 -5.18 -8.60
CA CYS A 174 7.10 -6.55 -8.67
C CYS A 174 5.89 -7.47 -8.87
N VAL A 175 5.78 -8.07 -10.05
CA VAL A 175 4.64 -8.92 -10.42
C VAL A 175 5.05 -10.38 -10.36
N ALA A 176 4.31 -11.20 -9.62
CA ALA A 176 4.56 -12.63 -9.53
C ALA A 176 4.53 -13.30 -10.92
N ASP A 177 5.34 -14.33 -11.15
CA ASP A 177 5.38 -15.04 -12.43
C ASP A 177 4.02 -15.61 -12.85
N ASP A 178 3.25 -16.08 -11.86
CA ASP A 178 1.90 -16.59 -12.04
C ASP A 178 0.81 -15.51 -12.02
N GLN A 179 1.22 -14.24 -11.87
CA GLN A 179 0.36 -13.05 -11.86
C GLN A 179 -0.75 -13.09 -10.81
N ARG A 180 -0.56 -13.84 -9.71
CA ARG A 180 -1.57 -13.93 -8.65
C ARG A 180 -1.43 -12.83 -7.60
N TRP A 181 -0.31 -12.13 -7.59
CA TRP A 181 -0.10 -10.97 -6.77
C TRP A 181 0.94 -10.05 -7.39
N TYR A 182 0.93 -8.80 -6.93
CA TYR A 182 2.04 -7.89 -7.15
C TYR A 182 2.17 -6.91 -5.98
N ILE A 183 3.39 -6.38 -5.85
CA ILE A 183 3.69 -5.27 -4.95
C ILE A 183 4.04 -4.06 -5.81
N GLN A 184 3.49 -2.90 -5.48
CA GLN A 184 3.77 -1.63 -6.17
C GLN A 184 4.31 -0.60 -5.19
N VAL A 185 5.19 0.27 -5.66
CA VAL A 185 5.71 1.43 -4.91
C VAL A 185 5.59 2.67 -5.79
N GLN A 186 5.06 3.75 -5.25
CA GLN A 186 4.94 5.04 -5.93
C GLN A 186 4.96 6.22 -4.96
N SER A 187 5.10 7.42 -5.51
CA SER A 187 4.89 8.68 -4.79
C SER A 187 3.39 9.01 -4.71
N ILE A 188 2.95 9.66 -3.65
CA ILE A 188 1.56 10.15 -3.52
C ILE A 188 1.23 11.25 -4.55
N ASN A 189 2.27 11.94 -5.04
CA ASN A 189 2.13 13.01 -6.04
C ASN A 189 2.57 12.56 -7.43
N GLY A 190 2.80 11.25 -7.63
CA GLY A 190 3.29 10.64 -8.87
C GLY A 190 2.19 10.38 -9.88
#